data_AF-A0A4R5QF60-F1
#
_entry.id   AF-A0A4R5QF60-F1
#
_cell.length_a   1.000
_cell.length_b   1.000
_cell.length_c   1.000
_cell.angle_alpha   90.00
_cell.angle_beta   90.00
_cell.angle_gamma   90.00
#
_symmetry.space_group_name_H-M   'P 1'
#
loop_
_entity.id
_entity.type
_entity.pdbx_description
1 polymer ?
#
loop_
_entity_poly.entity_id
_entity_poly.type
_entity_poly.pdbx_seq_one_letter_code
_entity_poly.pdbx_strand_id
1 'polypeptide(L)'
;MPTRWICKGVARDPDFQVRRLGTDQVAGFACTRWRAQKVQEPEVDGTELCLAADGAVLRSRVRRQGMTEMMKAVRVEYGLLDPVLFVPPREWPVQR
;
A
#
# COMPACT_ATOMS: atom_id res chain seq x y z
N MET A 1 -8.01 7.11 -13.90
CA MET A 1 -8.00 5.63 -13.84
C MET A 1 -6.55 5.11 -13.78
N PRO A 2 -5.97 4.74 -12.60
CA PRO A 2 -4.72 3.97 -12.61
C PRO A 2 -4.51 2.95 -11.46
N THR A 3 -5.56 2.33 -10.92
CA THR A 3 -5.48 1.32 -9.83
C THR A 3 -4.83 0.00 -10.23
N ARG A 4 -4.77 -0.24 -11.53
CA ARG A 4 -4.48 -1.57 -12.07
C ARG A 4 -3.01 -1.92 -11.97
N TRP A 5 -2.10 -0.97 -11.69
CA TRP A 5 -0.67 -1.14 -11.94
C TRP A 5 0.13 -1.72 -10.76
N ILE A 6 -0.12 -1.29 -9.51
CA ILE A 6 0.73 -1.68 -8.36
C ILE A 6 0.66 -3.18 -8.10
N CYS A 7 -0.55 -3.74 -7.96
CA CYS A 7 -0.70 -5.20 -7.84
C CYS A 7 -0.38 -5.94 -9.14
N LYS A 8 -0.52 -5.35 -10.33
CA LYS A 8 -0.13 -6.03 -11.58
C LYS A 8 1.38 -6.17 -11.72
N GLY A 9 2.16 -5.18 -11.29
CA GLY A 9 3.62 -5.25 -11.33
C GLY A 9 4.12 -6.39 -10.44
N VAL A 10 3.69 -6.40 -9.18
CA VAL A 10 4.04 -7.45 -8.21
C VAL A 10 3.44 -8.81 -8.61
N ALA A 11 2.21 -8.87 -9.13
CA ALA A 11 1.61 -10.15 -9.57
C ALA A 11 2.22 -10.70 -10.87
N ARG A 12 3.01 -9.91 -11.60
CA ARG A 12 3.76 -10.35 -12.79
C ARG A 12 5.18 -10.77 -12.44
N ASP A 13 5.65 -10.41 -11.26
CA ASP A 13 6.93 -10.87 -10.74
C ASP A 13 6.77 -12.34 -10.30
N PRO A 14 7.50 -13.29 -10.92
CA PRO A 14 7.39 -14.70 -10.57
C PRO A 14 7.85 -15.01 -9.15
N ASP A 15 8.62 -14.11 -8.52
CA ASP A 15 9.06 -14.28 -7.14
C ASP A 15 7.97 -13.98 -6.13
N PHE A 16 6.81 -13.46 -6.56
CA PHE A 16 5.70 -13.09 -5.69
C PHE A 16 4.41 -13.84 -6.02
N GLN A 17 3.74 -14.29 -4.96
CA GLN A 17 2.36 -14.76 -5.02
C GLN A 17 1.44 -13.65 -4.50
N VAL A 18 0.44 -13.30 -5.32
CA VAL A 18 -0.57 -12.30 -4.97
C VAL A 18 -1.95 -12.95 -4.97
N ARG A 19 -2.64 -12.87 -3.82
CA ARG A 19 -3.99 -13.42 -3.64
C ARG A 19 -4.96 -12.34 -3.20
N ARG A 20 -6.13 -12.29 -3.85
CA ARG A 20 -7.25 -11.46 -3.38
C ARG A 20 -7.88 -12.11 -2.15
N LEU A 21 -8.03 -11.35 -1.07
CA LEU A 21 -8.64 -11.82 0.17
C LEU A 21 -10.11 -11.40 0.31
N GLY A 22 -10.54 -10.36 -0.40
CA GLY A 22 -11.92 -9.86 -0.34
C GLY A 22 -11.99 -8.33 -0.45
N THR A 23 -13.00 -7.73 0.18
CA THR A 23 -13.20 -6.28 0.27
C THR A 23 -13.34 -5.85 1.72
N ASP A 24 -13.11 -4.56 2.00
CA ASP A 24 -13.22 -3.94 3.33
C ASP A 24 -13.46 -2.44 3.17
N GLN A 25 -13.60 -1.71 4.29
CA GLN A 25 -13.64 -0.25 4.32
C GLN A 25 -12.62 0.32 5.31
N VAL A 26 -11.93 1.38 4.92
CA VAL A 26 -10.97 2.10 5.77
C VAL A 26 -11.17 3.60 5.58
N ALA A 27 -11.26 4.35 6.69
CA ALA A 27 -11.50 5.79 6.69
C ALA A 27 -12.73 6.22 5.85
N GLY A 28 -13.76 5.37 5.77
CA GLY A 28 -14.96 5.62 4.96
C GLY A 28 -14.85 5.23 3.48
N PHE A 29 -13.69 4.75 3.03
CA PHE A 29 -13.45 4.37 1.63
C PHE A 29 -13.41 2.85 1.47
N ALA A 30 -14.09 2.35 0.44
CA ALA A 30 -14.02 0.94 0.07
C ALA A 30 -12.63 0.58 -0.46
N CYS A 31 -12.12 -0.58 -0.06
CA CYS A 31 -10.87 -1.12 -0.55
C CYS A 31 -10.95 -2.63 -0.81
N THR A 32 -10.12 -3.10 -1.73
CA THR A 32 -9.91 -4.53 -1.98
C THR A 32 -8.73 -5.00 -1.14
N ARG A 33 -8.93 -6.10 -0.40
CA ARG A 33 -7.89 -6.73 0.39
C ARG A 33 -7.08 -7.69 -0.46
N TRP A 34 -5.77 -7.55 -0.39
CA TRP A 34 -4.78 -8.36 -1.09
C TRP A 34 -3.75 -8.90 -0.10
N ARG A 35 -3.22 -10.08 -0.41
CA ARG A 35 -2.03 -10.63 0.21
C ARG A 35 -0.96 -10.78 -0.86
N ALA A 36 0.22 -10.25 -0.60
CA ALA A 36 1.42 -10.45 -1.41
C ALA A 36 2.50 -11.09 -0.54
N GLN A 37 3.15 -12.13 -1.03
CA GLN A 37 4.24 -12.82 -0.33
C GLN A 37 5.26 -13.30 -1.35
N LYS A 38 6.55 -13.35 -0.98
CA LYS A 38 7.51 -14.01 -1.86
C LYS A 38 7.28 -15.51 -1.84
N VAL A 39 7.46 -16.19 -2.97
CA VAL A 39 7.28 -17.64 -3.10
C VAL A 39 8.16 -18.42 -2.09
N GLN A 40 9.34 -17.88 -1.80
CA GLN A 40 10.36 -18.50 -0.95
C GLN A 40 10.20 -18.13 0.54
N GLU A 41 9.34 -17.15 0.87
CA GLU A 41 9.10 -16.74 2.25
C GLU A 41 8.13 -17.72 2.94
N PRO A 42 8.25 -17.93 4.26
CA PRO A 42 7.30 -18.74 5.01
C PRO A 42 5.86 -18.23 4.83
N GLU A 43 4.87 -19.12 4.86
CA GLU A 43 3.46 -18.73 4.74
C GLU A 43 2.95 -17.86 5.91
N VAL A 44 3.75 -17.67 6.96
CA VAL A 44 3.40 -16.74 8.05
C VAL A 44 3.76 -15.30 7.69
N ASP A 45 4.73 -15.15 6.79
CA ASP A 45 5.27 -13.88 6.32
C ASP A 45 4.48 -13.36 5.12
N GLY A 46 4.70 -12.09 4.82
CA GLY A 46 4.10 -11.39 3.70
C GLY A 46 3.39 -10.11 4.10
N THR A 47 2.76 -9.50 3.11
CA THR A 47 2.14 -8.18 3.19
C THR A 47 0.66 -8.31 2.87
N GLU A 48 -0.19 -7.94 3.83
CA GLU A 48 -1.59 -7.66 3.56
C GLU A 48 -1.78 -6.18 3.25
N LEU A 49 -2.50 -5.88 2.17
CA LEU A 49 -2.82 -4.53 1.72
C LEU A 49 -4.34 -4.37 1.59
N CYS A 50 -4.88 -3.22 2.00
CA CYS A 50 -6.19 -2.77 1.56
C CYS A 50 -6.01 -1.60 0.60
N LEU A 51 -6.28 -1.84 -0.68
CA LEU A 51 -6.10 -0.88 -1.75
C LEU A 51 -7.44 -0.28 -2.17
N ALA A 52 -7.52 1.05 -2.15
CA ALA A 52 -8.64 1.78 -2.72
C ALA A 52 -8.75 1.54 -4.23
N ALA A 53 -9.91 1.90 -4.77
CA ALA A 53 -10.23 1.72 -6.19
C ALA A 53 -9.40 2.59 -7.14
N ASP A 54 -8.47 3.42 -6.67
CA ASP A 54 -7.50 4.22 -7.43
C ASP A 54 -6.03 3.77 -7.24
N GLY A 55 -5.77 2.91 -6.25
CA GLY A 55 -4.48 2.33 -5.94
C GLY A 55 -3.91 2.80 -4.60
N ALA A 56 -4.56 3.75 -3.93
CA ALA A 56 -4.10 4.25 -2.65
C ALA A 56 -4.11 3.12 -1.59
N VAL A 57 -3.02 3.02 -0.83
CA VAL A 57 -2.91 2.07 0.28
C VAL A 57 -3.65 2.66 1.48
N LEU A 58 -4.80 2.10 1.83
CA LEU A 58 -5.56 2.54 3.00
C LEU A 58 -5.15 1.81 4.28
N ARG A 59 -4.65 0.58 4.15
CA ARG A 59 -4.08 -0.20 5.25
C ARG A 59 -2.99 -1.12 4.73
N SER A 60 -1.89 -1.22 5.46
CA SER A 60 -0.86 -2.25 5.26
C SER A 60 -0.61 -2.99 6.57
N ARG A 61 -0.36 -4.29 6.47
CA ARG A 61 0.16 -5.11 7.56
C ARG A 61 1.27 -5.98 6.98
N VAL A 62 2.48 -5.81 7.48
CA VAL A 62 3.66 -6.57 7.06
C VAL A 62 4.04 -7.52 8.18
N ARG A 63 4.25 -8.79 7.83
CA ARG A 63 4.86 -9.79 8.71
C ARG A 63 6.15 -10.27 8.07
N ARG A 64 7.27 -10.11 8.79
CA ARG A 64 8.59 -10.59 8.38
C ARG A 64 9.37 -11.01 9.62
N GLN A 65 9.91 -12.23 9.61
CA GLN A 65 10.84 -12.69 10.64
C GLN A 65 10.30 -12.52 12.09
N GLY A 66 9.00 -12.77 12.28
CA GLY A 66 8.35 -12.65 13.60
C GLY A 66 7.98 -11.22 14.01
N MET A 67 8.38 -10.19 13.26
CA MET A 67 7.91 -8.82 13.46
C MET A 67 6.62 -8.56 12.67
N THR A 68 5.70 -7.80 13.29
CA THR A 68 4.49 -7.31 12.63
C THR A 68 4.46 -5.79 12.67
N GLU A 69 4.40 -5.18 11.50
CA GLU A 69 4.20 -3.73 11.34
C GLU A 69 2.84 -3.47 10.70
N MET A 70 2.17 -2.40 11.12
CA MET A 70 0.85 -2.04 10.59
C MET A 70 0.71 -0.54 10.43
N MET A 71 0.24 -0.12 9.26
CA MET A 71 -0.16 1.25 8.97
C MET A 71 -1.63 1.25 8.54
N LYS A 72 -2.40 2.24 9.01
CA LYS A 72 -3.80 2.42 8.64
C LYS A 72 -4.10 3.91 8.48
N ALA A 73 -4.73 4.28 7.37
CA ALA A 73 -5.24 5.62 7.17
C ALA A 73 -6.34 5.92 8.20
N VAL A 74 -6.20 7.04 8.90
CA VAL A 74 -7.18 7.53 9.88
C VAL A 74 -8.18 8.50 9.25
N ARG A 75 -7.75 9.25 8.23
CA ARG A 75 -8.56 10.17 7.42
C ARG A 75 -8.01 10.13 6.00
N VAL A 76 -8.91 10.21 5.02
CA VAL A 76 -8.57 10.27 3.60
C VAL A 76 -9.42 11.36 2.98
N GLU A 77 -8.78 12.25 2.22
CA GLU A 77 -9.44 13.34 1.52
C GLU A 77 -8.94 13.37 0.09
N TYR A 78 -9.88 13.47 -0.85
CA TYR A 78 -9.59 13.59 -2.27
C TYR A 78 -9.89 15.01 -2.73
N GLY A 79 -8.92 15.63 -3.37
CA GLY A 79 -9.05 16.99 -3.88
C GLY A 79 -7.83 17.42 -4.66
N LEU A 80 -7.91 18.61 -5.24
CA LEU A 80 -6.75 19.28 -5.81
C LEU A 80 -5.85 19.75 -4.67
N LEU A 81 -4.55 19.48 -4.79
CA LEU A 81 -3.54 19.96 -3.85
C LEU A 81 -2.85 21.18 -4.46
N ASP A 82 -2.57 22.18 -3.62
CA ASP A 82 -1.77 23.33 -4.01
C ASP A 82 -0.33 22.87 -4.27
N PRO A 83 0.26 23.14 -5.45
CA PRO A 83 1.65 22.82 -5.76
C PRO A 83 2.66 23.37 -4.73
N VAL A 84 2.33 24.45 -4.02
CA VAL A 84 3.21 25.05 -3.00
C VAL A 84 3.48 24.08 -1.84
N LEU A 85 2.58 23.13 -1.57
CA LEU A 85 2.74 22.12 -0.52
C LEU A 85 3.89 21.14 -0.80
N PHE A 86 4.40 21.11 -2.04
CA PHE A 86 5.47 20.23 -2.46
C PHE A 86 6.83 20.94 -2.54
N VAL A 87 6.90 22.21 -2.13
CA VAL A 87 8.17 22.94 -2.01
C VAL A 87 8.79 22.63 -0.64
N PRO A 88 9.99 22.04 -0.57
CA PRO A 88 10.63 21.77 0.71
C PRO A 88 10.92 23.09 1.46
N PRO A 89 10.83 23.10 2.80
CA PRO A 89 11.29 24.23 3.62
C PRO A 89 12.74 24.60 3.30
N ARG A 90 13.11 25.88 3.44
CA ARG A 90 14.45 26.37 3.07
C ARG A 90 15.57 25.70 3.87
N GLU A 91 15.26 25.32 5.10
CA GLU A 91 16.13 24.64 6.05
C GLU A 91 16.15 23.12 5.88
N TRP A 92 15.36 22.56 4.97
CA TRP A 92 15.32 21.11 4.77
C TRP A 92 16.64 20.62 4.16
N PRO A 93 17.36 19.69 4.80
CA PRO A 93 18.63 19.21 4.28
C PRO A 93 18.39 18.45 2.98
N VAL A 94 18.87 19.00 1.87
CA VAL A 94 18.92 18.31 0.58
C VAL A 94 20.25 17.57 0.49
N GLN A 95 20.22 16.24 0.61
CA GLN A 95 21.37 15.44 0.21
C GLN A 95 21.49 15.54 -1.32
N ARG A 96 22.64 16.04 -1.80
CA ARG A 96 23.01 16.03 -3.21
C ARG A 96 23.92 14.86 -3.50
#